data_AF-A0A060CH52-F1
#
_entry.id   AF-A0A060CH52-F1
#
_cell.length_a   1.000
_cell.length_b   1.000
_cell.length_c   1.000
_cell.angle_alpha   90.00
_cell.angle_beta   90.00
_cell.angle_gamma   90.00
#
_symmetry.space_group_name_H-M   'P 1'
#
loop_
_entity.id
_entity.type
_entity.pdbx_description
1 polymer ?
#
loop_
_entity_poly.entity_id
_entity_poly.type
_entity_poly.pdbx_seq_one_letter_code
_entity_poly.pdbx_strand_id
1 'polypeptide(L)'
;MRSQIERTSQAVASATGRRPTVFRPPYGSFSIEQRAWLRAETGMPSILWNVDPEDWRKPGVSVVTQRLVSGARPGAILLAHDIH
;
A
#
# COMPACT_ATOMS: atom_id res chain seq x y z
N MET A 1 -8.78 13.99 3.48
CA MET A 1 -8.46 12.59 3.88
C MET A 1 -9.68 11.81 4.33
N ARG A 2 -10.44 12.26 5.35
CA ARG A 2 -11.65 11.57 5.85
C ARG A 2 -12.58 11.01 4.78
N SER A 3 -13.05 11.87 3.88
CA SER A 3 -13.96 11.46 2.79
C SER A 3 -13.35 10.43 1.83
N GLN A 4 -12.03 10.50 1.57
CA GLN A 4 -11.36 9.50 0.73
C GLN A 4 -11.34 8.14 1.41
N ILE A 5 -10.94 8.10 2.69
CA ILE A 5 -10.89 6.86 3.47
C ILE A 5 -12.27 6.21 3.60
N GLU A 6 -13.31 6.98 3.92
CA GLU A 6 -14.64 6.42 4.14
C GLU A 6 -15.27 5.89 2.84
N ARG A 7 -15.23 6.68 1.75
CA ARG A 7 -15.79 6.25 0.45
C ARG A 7 -15.09 4.99 -0.08
N THR A 8 -13.76 4.92 0.03
CA THR A 8 -13.01 3.73 -0.39
C THR A 8 -13.33 2.54 0.52
N SER A 9 -13.41 2.73 1.83
CA SER A 9 -13.75 1.65 2.77
C SER A 9 -15.14 1.09 2.51
N GLN A 10 -16.11 1.95 2.19
CA GLN A 10 -17.45 1.53 1.80
C GLN A 10 -17.45 0.78 0.47
N ALA A 11 -16.75 1.29 -0.56
CA ALA A 11 -16.65 0.62 -1.84
C ALA A 11 -16.04 -0.79 -1.73
N VAL A 12 -14.96 -0.95 -0.95
CA VAL A 12 -14.34 -2.27 -0.71
C VAL A 12 -15.30 -3.18 0.06
N ALA A 13 -15.98 -2.67 1.08
CA ALA A 13 -16.96 -3.46 1.84
C ALA A 13 -18.15 -3.91 0.97
N SER A 14 -18.64 -3.05 0.09
CA SER A 14 -19.72 -3.41 -0.85
C SER A 14 -19.28 -4.47 -1.86
N ALA A 15 -18.04 -4.40 -2.36
CA ALA A 15 -17.52 -5.34 -3.35
C ALA A 15 -17.12 -6.70 -2.74
N THR A 16 -16.65 -6.71 -1.49
CA THR A 16 -16.01 -7.90 -0.88
C THR A 16 -16.70 -8.44 0.36
N GLY A 17 -17.70 -7.73 0.90
CA GLY A 17 -18.34 -8.02 2.18
C GLY A 17 -17.47 -7.69 3.41
N ARG A 18 -16.27 -7.11 3.22
CA ARG A 18 -15.30 -6.87 4.30
C ARG A 18 -14.76 -5.44 4.25
N ARG A 19 -14.70 -4.76 5.41
CA ARG A 19 -14.01 -3.47 5.50
C ARG A 19 -12.49 -3.65 5.50
N PRO A 20 -11.72 -2.77 4.85
CA PRO A 20 -10.26 -2.75 4.96
C PRO A 20 -9.83 -2.55 6.42
N THR A 21 -8.73 -3.20 6.80
CA THR A 21 -8.14 -3.09 8.14
C THR A 21 -6.80 -2.35 8.15
N VAL A 22 -6.25 -2.03 6.98
CA VAL A 22 -4.97 -1.35 6.79
C VAL A 22 -5.09 -0.31 5.70
N PHE A 23 -4.20 0.68 5.74
CA PHE A 23 -4.09 1.72 4.72
C PHE A 23 -2.66 1.78 4.17
N ARG A 24 -2.50 1.99 2.86
CA ARG A 24 -1.21 2.33 2.25
C ARG A 24 -1.36 3.70 1.57
N PRO A 25 -0.57 4.72 1.97
CA PRO A 25 -0.64 6.03 1.35
C PRO A 25 -0.16 5.98 -0.11
N PRO A 26 -0.87 6.64 -1.05
CA PRO A 26 -0.37 6.84 -2.41
C PRO A 26 1.03 7.45 -2.40
N TYR A 27 1.90 6.96 -3.29
CA TYR A 27 3.31 7.39 -3.43
C TYR A 27 4.18 7.24 -2.17
N GLY A 28 3.70 6.55 -1.12
CA GLY A 28 4.37 6.54 0.18
C GLY A 28 4.33 7.89 0.90
N SER A 29 3.64 8.89 0.33
CA SER A 29 3.63 10.25 0.83
C SER A 29 2.61 10.39 1.95
N PHE A 30 3.11 10.43 3.18
CA PHE A 30 2.26 10.47 4.35
C PHE A 30 2.94 11.22 5.50
N SER A 31 2.31 12.28 6.00
CA SER A 31 2.85 13.07 7.10
C SER A 31 2.62 12.39 8.46
N ILE A 32 3.30 12.88 9.50
CA ILE A 32 3.11 12.36 10.88
C ILE A 32 1.68 12.65 11.35
N GLU A 33 1.17 13.84 11.06
CA GLU A 33 -0.17 14.30 11.41
C GLU A 33 -1.23 13.44 10.70
N GLN A 34 -1.04 13.14 9.43
CA GLN A 34 -1.96 12.28 8.68
C GLN A 34 -1.96 10.84 9.20
N ARG A 35 -0.80 10.29 9.57
CA ARG A 35 -0.68 8.98 10.23
C ARG A 35 -1.43 8.96 11.57
N ALA A 36 -1.19 9.97 12.40
CA ALA A 36 -1.82 10.08 13.71
C ALA A 36 -3.35 10.18 13.58
N TRP A 37 -3.83 11.03 12.67
CA TRP A 37 -5.24 11.17 12.37
C TRP A 37 -5.86 9.85 11.90
N LEU A 38 -5.23 9.16 10.96
CA LEU A 38 -5.74 7.89 10.43
C LEU A 38 -5.92 6.87 11.54
N ARG A 39 -4.90 6.72 12.39
CA ARG A 39 -4.96 5.77 13.50
C ARG A 39 -6.02 6.15 14.52
N ALA A 40 -6.13 7.43 14.88
CA ALA A 40 -7.12 7.89 15.85
C ALA A 40 -8.56 7.69 15.36
N GLU A 41 -8.81 7.92 14.08
CA GLU A 41 -10.17 8.00 13.52
C GLU A 41 -10.68 6.66 12.99
N THR A 42 -9.77 5.75 12.62
CA THR A 42 -10.15 4.49 11.95
C THR A 42 -9.55 3.26 12.61
N GLY A 43 -8.58 3.42 13.50
CA GLY A 43 -7.78 2.32 14.05
C GLY A 43 -6.81 1.67 13.06
N MET A 44 -6.85 2.02 11.77
CA MET A 44 -6.00 1.40 10.75
C MET A 44 -4.52 1.81 10.90
N PRO A 45 -3.58 0.85 10.85
CA PRO A 45 -2.17 1.17 10.66
C PRO A 45 -1.89 1.55 9.20
N SER A 46 -0.88 2.40 9.00
CA SER A 46 -0.31 2.67 7.68
C SER A 46 0.80 1.67 7.35
N ILE A 47 0.69 0.97 6.21
CA ILE A 47 1.65 -0.05 5.77
C ILE A 47 2.40 0.44 4.53
N LEU A 48 3.73 0.59 4.64
CA LEU A 48 4.64 0.91 3.54
C LEU A 48 5.34 -0.36 3.02
N TRP A 49 6.43 -0.17 2.28
CA TRP A 49 7.29 -1.22 1.74
C TRP A 49 8.75 -0.88 2.04
N ASN A 50 9.60 -1.90 1.96
CA ASN A 50 11.06 -1.75 2.07
C ASN A 50 11.81 -2.46 0.92
N VAL A 51 11.07 -2.95 -0.08
CA VAL A 51 11.57 -3.46 -1.36
C VAL A 51 10.66 -2.89 -2.46
N ASP A 52 11.24 -2.08 -3.34
CA ASP A 52 10.55 -1.48 -4.48
C ASP A 52 11.23 -1.92 -5.78
N PRO A 53 10.57 -2.69 -6.66
CA PRO A 53 11.15 -3.11 -7.92
C PRO A 53 11.08 -2.02 -9.01
N GLU A 54 10.38 -0.91 -8.78
CA GLU A 54 10.01 0.09 -9.78
C GLU A 54 9.30 -0.52 -11.02
N ASP A 55 8.41 -1.47 -10.78
CA ASP A 55 7.64 -2.17 -11.82
C ASP A 55 6.81 -1.21 -12.69
N TRP A 56 6.34 -0.11 -12.09
CA TRP A 56 5.66 1.00 -12.77
C TRP A 56 6.47 1.66 -13.89
N ARG A 57 7.80 1.49 -13.92
CA ARG A 57 8.68 1.98 -15.01
C ARG A 57 8.78 1.00 -16.18
N LYS A 58 8.16 -0.18 -16.08
CA LYS A 58 8.20 -1.26 -17.08
C LYS A 58 9.63 -1.71 -17.47
N PRO A 59 10.55 -1.99 -16.51
CA PRO A 59 11.91 -2.42 -16.83
C PRO A 59 12.01 -3.86 -17.40
N GLY A 60 10.88 -4.56 -17.50
CA GLY A 60 10.79 -5.95 -17.94
C GLY A 60 10.75 -6.96 -16.79
N VAL A 61 10.08 -8.10 -17.02
CA VAL A 61 9.81 -9.13 -16.00
C VAL A 61 11.08 -9.59 -15.30
N SER A 62 12.15 -9.89 -16.05
CA SER A 62 13.43 -10.36 -15.49
C SER A 62 14.01 -9.37 -14.46
N VAL A 63 13.98 -8.07 -14.77
CA VAL A 63 14.49 -7.01 -13.88
C VAL A 63 13.63 -6.87 -12.64
N VAL A 64 12.30 -6.90 -12.80
CA VAL A 64 11.35 -6.85 -11.66
C VAL A 64 11.58 -8.05 -10.73
N THR A 65 11.61 -9.26 -11.28
CA THR A 65 11.84 -10.48 -10.50
C THR A 65 13.17 -10.45 -9.77
N GLN A 66 14.25 -10.05 -10.44
CA GLN A 66 15.58 -9.95 -9.82
C GLN A 66 15.58 -8.98 -8.63
N ARG A 67 14.97 -7.79 -8.77
CA ARG A 67 14.88 -6.78 -7.71
C ARG A 67 14.05 -7.25 -6.51
N LEU A 68 12.95 -7.95 -6.77
CA LEU A 68 12.11 -8.51 -5.71
C LEU A 68 12.84 -9.61 -4.93
N VAL A 69 13.46 -10.55 -5.64
CA VAL A 69 14.16 -11.69 -5.03
C VAL A 69 15.41 -11.23 -4.27
N SER A 70 16.18 -10.30 -4.81
CA SER A 70 17.38 -9.77 -4.12
C SER A 70 17.04 -8.95 -2.88
N GLY A 71 15.87 -8.29 -2.84
CA GLY A 71 15.39 -7.56 -1.67
C GLY A 71 14.73 -8.43 -0.61
N ALA A 72 14.34 -9.67 -0.95
CA ALA A 72 13.59 -10.55 -0.06
C ALA A 72 14.44 -11.01 1.13
N ARG A 73 13.91 -10.81 2.33
CA ARG A 73 14.49 -11.20 3.62
C ARG A 73 13.39 -11.28 4.69
N PRO A 74 13.61 -11.94 5.84
CA PRO A 74 12.65 -11.91 6.95
C PRO A 74 12.24 -10.47 7.30
N GLY A 75 10.93 -10.21 7.32
CA GLY A 75 10.35 -8.87 7.56
C GLY A 75 10.29 -7.94 6.35
N ALA A 76 10.63 -8.41 5.14
CA ALA A 76 10.46 -7.62 3.92
C ALA A 76 8.98 -7.43 3.55
N ILE A 77 8.62 -6.24 3.07
CA ILE A 77 7.35 -5.94 2.42
C ILE A 77 7.67 -5.47 1.00
N LEU A 78 7.28 -6.28 0.02
CA LEU A 78 7.53 -6.07 -1.41
C LEU A 78 6.36 -5.28 -2.01
N LEU A 79 6.66 -4.19 -2.73
CA LEU A 79 5.67 -3.44 -3.49
C LEU A 79 5.57 -4.00 -4.92
N ALA A 80 4.34 -4.14 -5.41
CA ALA A 80 4.03 -4.43 -6.80
C ALA A 80 2.68 -3.79 -7.15
N HIS A 81 2.46 -3.55 -8.44
CA HIS A 81 1.27 -2.93 -8.98
C HIS A 81 0.69 -3.78 -10.09
N ASP A 82 -0.65 -3.81 -10.14
CA ASP A 82 -1.39 -4.29 -11.29
C ASP A 82 -1.79 -3.07 -12.14
N ILE A 83 -1.00 -2.80 -13.18
CA ILE A 83 -1.14 -1.62 -14.06
C ILE A 83 -1.28 -2.01 -15.54
N HIS A 84 -1.77 -3.24 -15.79
CA HIS A 84 -1.86 -3.85 -17.11
C HIS A 84 -3.22 -4.48 -17.38
#